data_AF-A0A2E3YMI6-F1
#
_entry.id   AF-A0A2E3YMI6-F1
#
_cell.length_a   1.000
_cell.length_b   1.000
_cell.length_c   1.000
_cell.angle_alpha   90.00
_cell.angle_beta   90.00
_cell.angle_gamma   90.00
#
_symmetry.space_group_name_H-M   'P 1'
#
loop_
_entity.id
_entity.type
_entity.pdbx_description
1 polymer ?
#
loop_
_entity_poly.entity_id
_entity_poly.type
_entity_poly.pdbx_seq_one_letter_code
_entity_poly.pdbx_strand_id
1 'polypeptide(L)' 'MALAYTDAILWNPVLADDALWKDLHAEFSEPEIVELGFWAGFTSGGQRWLHTLHTKQGELADYIEERSKANK' A
#
# COMPACT_ATOMS: atom_id res chain seq x y z
N MET A 1 2.49 6.34 -16.09
CA MET A 1 1.07 6.24 -15.70
C MET A 1 0.87 5.57 -14.34
N ALA A 2 1.52 4.44 -14.05
CA ALA A 2 1.41 3.76 -12.75
C ALA A 2 1.64 4.66 -11.53
N LEU A 3 2.70 5.48 -11.48
CA LEU A 3 2.98 6.36 -10.33
C LEU A 3 1.86 7.38 -10.08
N ALA A 4 1.32 7.99 -11.14
CA ALA A 4 0.22 8.96 -11.03
C ALA A 4 -1.06 8.30 -10.49
N TYR A 5 -1.34 7.07 -10.94
CA TYR A 5 -2.45 6.28 -10.41
C TYR A 5 -2.26 5.94 -8.93
N THR A 6 -1.05 5.52 -8.52
CA THR A 6 -0.77 5.26 -7.10
C THR A 6 -0.88 6.52 -6.26
N ASP A 7 -0.47 7.69 -6.75
CA ASP A 7 -0.59 8.96 -6.05
C ASP A 7 -2.06 9.34 -5.83
N ALA A 8 -2.89 9.17 -6.87
CA ALA A 8 -4.33 9.36 -6.78
C ALA A 8 -4.98 8.46 -5.71
N ILE A 9 -4.62 7.17 -5.67
CA ILE A 9 -5.12 6.23 -4.65
C ILE A 9 -4.72 6.65 -3.23
N LEU A 10 -3.47 7.11 -3.06
CA LEU A 10 -2.90 7.36 -1.74
C LEU A 10 -3.36 8.68 -1.13
N TRP A 11 -3.53 9.72 -1.96
CA TRP A 11 -3.63 11.10 -1.49
C TRP A 11 -4.86 11.85 -2.00
N ASN A 12 -5.25 11.67 -3.26
CA ASN A 12 -6.39 12.39 -3.82
C ASN A 12 -7.12 11.57 -4.90
N PRO A 13 -8.24 10.92 -4.56
CA PRO A 13 -8.96 10.08 -5.50
C PRO A 13 -9.59 10.86 -6.66
N VAL A 14 -9.73 12.19 -6.56
CA VAL A 14 -10.24 13.03 -7.64
C VAL A 14 -9.27 13.09 -8.84
N LEU A 15 -7.99 12.79 -8.62
CA LEU A 15 -6.99 12.73 -9.70
C LEU A 15 -7.14 11.48 -10.59
N ALA A 16 -7.92 10.47 -10.16
CA ALA A 16 -8.22 9.30 -10.97
C ALA A 16 -9.38 9.56 -11.93
N ASP A 17 -9.20 10.56 -12.80
CA ASP A 17 -10.18 11.01 -13.79
C ASP A 17 -10.13 10.18 -15.09
N ASP A 18 -11.07 10.45 -15.99
CA ASP A 18 -11.21 9.72 -17.26
C ASP A 18 -9.96 9.84 -18.15
N ALA A 19 -9.21 10.94 -18.05
CA ALA A 19 -7.97 11.12 -18.81
C ALA A 19 -6.88 10.19 -18.29
N LEU A 20 -6.69 10.12 -16.97
CA LEU A 20 -5.75 9.18 -16.36
C LEU A 20 -6.14 7.72 -16.67
N TRP A 21 -7.43 7.37 -16.58
CA TRP A 21 -7.90 6.02 -16.93
C TRP A 21 -7.60 5.66 -18.38
N LYS A 22 -7.81 6.58 -19.31
CA LYS A 22 -7.47 6.37 -20.72
C LYS A 22 -5.97 6.12 -20.92
N ASP A 23 -5.12 6.92 -20.29
CA ASP A 23 -3.66 6.78 -20.41
C ASP A 23 -3.16 5.49 -19.73
N LEU A 24 -3.81 5.06 -18.65
CA LEU A 24 -3.52 3.77 -18.02
C LEU A 24 -3.84 2.60 -18.95
N HIS A 25 -5.03 2.60 -19.58
CA HIS A 25 -5.42 1.56 -20.52
C HIS A 25 -4.60 1.53 -21.82
N ALA A 26 -3.90 2.61 -22.15
CA ALA A 26 -2.96 2.63 -23.26
C ALA A 26 -1.68 1.81 -22.98
N GLU A 27 -1.28 1.70 -21.71
CA GLU A 27 -0.02 1.10 -21.28
C GLU A 27 -0.20 -0.22 -20.52
N PHE A 28 -1.36 -0.43 -19.91
CA PHE A 28 -1.67 -1.56 -19.03
C PHE A 28 -3.02 -2.18 -19.36
N SER A 29 -3.10 -3.49 -19.23
CA SER A 29 -4.38 -4.21 -19.25
C SER A 29 -5.17 -3.98 -17.97
N GLU A 30 -6.49 -4.22 -18.02
CA GLU A 30 -7.36 -4.12 -16.85
C GLU A 30 -6.82 -4.91 -15.63
N PRO A 31 -6.40 -6.19 -15.75
CA PRO A 31 -5.86 -6.93 -14.60
C PRO A 31 -4.60 -6.30 -14.00
N GLU A 32 -3.73 -5.70 -14.83
CA GLU A 32 -2.51 -5.05 -14.35
C GLU A 32 -2.83 -3.76 -13.60
N ILE A 33 -3.80 -2.97 -14.06
CA ILE A 33 -4.26 -1.76 -13.37
C ILE A 33 -4.87 -2.13 -12.01
N VAL A 34 -5.68 -3.17 -11.96
CA VAL A 34 -6.26 -3.71 -10.72
C VAL A 34 -5.16 -4.11 -9.73
N GLU A 35 -4.15 -4.85 -10.19
CA GLU A 35 -3.04 -5.29 -9.34
C GLU A 35 -2.21 -4.10 -8.81
N LEU A 36 -1.93 -3.11 -9.66
CA LEU A 36 -1.26 -1.87 -9.23
C LEU A 36 -2.03 -1.16 -8.12
N GLY A 37 -3.35 -1.04 -8.28
CA GLY A 37 -4.22 -0.42 -7.29
C GLY A 37 -4.29 -1.21 -5.99
N PHE A 38 -4.40 -2.54 -6.08
CA PHE A 38 -4.37 -3.44 -4.94
C PHE A 38 -3.07 -3.28 -4.14
N TRP A 39 -1.92 -3.35 -4.81
CA TRP A 39 -0.62 -3.24 -4.14
C TRP A 39 -0.43 -1.90 -3.42
N ALA A 40 -0.82 -0.79 -4.05
CA ALA A 40 -0.72 0.54 -3.46
C ALA A 40 -1.66 0.72 -2.25
N GLY A 41 -2.91 0.27 -2.37
CA GLY A 41 -3.89 0.31 -1.29
C GLY A 41 -3.47 -0.55 -0.10
N PHE A 42 -3.06 -1.79 -0.37
CA PHE A 42 -2.65 -2.75 0.67
C PHE A 42 -1.41 -2.26 1.45
N THR A 43 -0.37 -1.84 0.74
CA THR A 43 0.89 -1.40 1.34
C THR A 43 0.69 -0.16 2.22
N SER A 44 -0.06 0.82 1.71
CA SER A 44 -0.33 2.04 2.46
C SER A 44 -1.29 1.84 3.64
N GLY A 45 -2.25 0.91 3.51
CA GLY A 45 -3.09 0.48 4.62
C GLY A 45 -2.26 -0.10 5.76
N GLY A 46 -1.31 -0.99 5.44
CA GLY A 46 -0.37 -1.55 6.41
C GLY A 46 0.46 -0.49 7.14
N GLN A 47 1.02 0.48 6.41
CA GLN A 47 1.79 1.58 7.03
C GLN A 47 0.91 2.47 7.93
N ARG A 48 -0.32 2.79 7.50
CA ARG A 48 -1.27 3.55 8.32
C ARG A 48 -1.64 2.80 9.59
N TRP A 49 -1.84 1.49 9.51
CA TRP A 49 -2.12 0.65 10.67
C TRP A 49 -0.97 0.68 11.69
N LEU A 50 0.27 0.52 11.23
CA LEU A 50 1.45 0.64 12.10
C LEU A 50 1.53 2.02 12.76
N HIS A 51 1.24 3.08 12.01
CA HIS A 51 1.20 4.44 12.54
C HIS A 51 0.12 4.60 13.63
N THR A 52 -1.10 4.08 13.41
CA THR A 52 -2.19 4.10 14.40
C THR A 52 -1.80 3.42 15.71
N LEU A 53 -1.02 2.33 15.64
CA LEU A 53 -0.55 1.61 16.81
C LEU A 53 0.72 2.21 17.43
N HIS A 54 1.25 3.30 16.87
CA HIS A 54 2.55 3.90 17.24
C HIS A 54 3.70 2.87 17.28
N THR A 55 3.69 1.93 16.33
CA THR A 55 4.70 0.87 16.21
C THR A 55 5.31 0.87 14.82
N LYS A 56 6.37 0.11 14.62
CA LYS A 56 7.06 -0.05 13.34
C LYS A 56 7.04 -1.49 12.88
N GLN A 57 7.26 -1.65 11.58
CA GLN A 57 7.44 -2.97 11.00
C GLN A 57 8.62 -3.69 11.67
N GLY A 58 8.39 -4.92 12.11
CA GLY A 58 9.40 -5.74 12.79
C GLY A 58 9.31 -5.74 14.32
N GLU A 59 8.83 -4.67 14.95
CA GLU A 59 8.84 -4.54 16.43
C GLU A 59 8.06 -5.65 17.15
N LEU A 60 6.94 -6.11 16.57
CA LEU A 60 6.19 -7.24 17.13
C LEU A 60 6.97 -8.56 17.07
N ALA A 61 7.71 -8.79 15.98
CA ALA A 61 8.50 -10.00 15.82
C ALA A 61 9.66 -10.01 16.83
N ASP A 62 10.35 -8.88 16.98
CA ASP A 62 11.42 -8.68 17.97
C ASP A 62 10.90 -8.95 19.38
N TYR A 63 9.75 -8.35 19.74
CA TYR A 63 9.12 -8.57 21.04
C TYR A 63 8.77 -10.05 21.31
N ILE A 64 8.22 -10.75 20.32
CA ILE A 64 7.88 -12.18 20.46
C ILE A 64 9.16 -13.01 20.66
N GLU A 65 10.23 -12.70 19.94
CA GLU A 65 11.50 -13.41 20.06
C GLU A 65 12.11 -13.20 21.45
N GLU A 66 12.20 -11.95 21.92
CA GLU A 66 12.67 -11.60 23.26
C GLU A 66 11.86 -12.31 24.36
N ARG A 67 10.53 -12.29 24.26
CA ARG A 67 9.66 -12.97 25.22
C ARG A 67 9.85 -14.49 25.20
N SER A 68 10.15 -15.08 24.05
CA SER A 68 10.44 -16.52 23.97
C SER A 68 11.76 -16.90 24.66
N LYS A 69 12.77 -16.01 24.59
CA LYS A 69 14.08 -16.20 25.23
C LYS A 69 13.96 -16.07 26.75
N ALA A 70 13.18 -15.11 27.24
CA ALA A 70 12.97 -14.90 28.68
C ALA A 70 12.21 -16.04 29.38
N ASN A 71 11.44 -16.83 28.62
CA ASN A 71 10.66 -17.97 29.12
C ASN A 71 11.40 -19.32 29.00
N LYS A 72 12.66 -19.34 28.56
CA LYS A 72 13.54 -20.52 28.53
C LYS A 72 14.56 -20.45 29.65
#